data_AF-A0A4R3XRS7-F1
#
_entry.id   AF-A0A4R3XRS7-F1
#
_cell.length_a   1.000
_cell.length_b   1.000
_cell.length_c   1.000
_cell.angle_alpha   90.00
_cell.angle_beta   90.00
_cell.angle_gamma   90.00
#
_symmetry.space_group_name_H-M   'P 1'
#
loop_
_entity.id
_entity.type
_entity.pdbx_description
1 polymer ?
#
loop_
_entity_poly.entity_id
_entity_poly.type
_entity_poly.pdbx_seq_one_letter_code
_entity_poly.pdbx_strand_id
1 'polypeptide(L)'
;MSTEKAHVSFYKITHCAYFARGKETPMFGSVQEVLEDLQAWSNGKKLIETKVTEINETDSSGNTYLLDIETKQETWLITAWNETASTDGQVASVQGESNVGEAEVHMNGIVEGSIPGYATYFWVIPTRNIFASIRFQHPYTAQKPFRAYVNKFMECHGRHVVVGDRIRLSNLWLHQ
;
A
#
# COMPACT_ATOMS: atom_id res chain seq x y z
N MET A 1 -17.35 -8.94 -25.43
CA MET A 1 -16.30 -8.73 -24.42
C MET A 1 -16.14 -7.24 -24.24
N SER A 2 -16.34 -6.72 -23.04
CA SER A 2 -16.03 -5.31 -22.73
C SER A 2 -14.51 -5.14 -22.71
N THR A 3 -14.00 -4.20 -23.49
CA THR A 3 -12.58 -3.82 -23.47
C THR A 3 -12.36 -2.83 -22.33
N GLU A 4 -11.56 -3.21 -21.33
CA GLU A 4 -11.19 -2.31 -20.24
C GLU A 4 -9.81 -1.69 -20.52
N LYS A 5 -9.69 -0.37 -20.34
CA LYS A 5 -8.42 0.35 -20.56
C LYS A 5 -7.66 0.47 -19.24
N ALA A 6 -6.46 -0.09 -19.19
CA ALA A 6 -5.53 0.11 -18.08
C ALA A 6 -4.62 1.32 -18.34
N HIS A 7 -4.45 2.17 -17.33
CA HIS A 7 -3.45 3.23 -17.30
C HIS A 7 -2.31 2.80 -16.37
N VAL A 8 -1.09 2.78 -16.90
CA VAL A 8 0.12 2.40 -16.16
C VAL A 8 1.02 3.62 -16.05
N SER A 9 1.43 3.97 -14.83
CA SER A 9 2.35 5.08 -14.57
C SER A 9 3.56 4.58 -13.79
N PHE A 10 4.76 4.82 -14.31
CA PHE A 10 6.02 4.38 -13.71
C PHE A 10 6.63 5.45 -12.81
N TYR A 11 7.23 5.00 -11.71
CA TYR A 11 7.85 5.84 -10.70
C TYR A 11 9.20 5.24 -10.33
N LYS A 12 10.21 6.10 -10.19
CA LYS A 12 11.49 5.72 -9.62
C LYS A 12 11.36 5.67 -8.09
N ILE A 13 11.79 4.56 -7.50
CA ILE A 13 12.04 4.44 -6.07
C ILE A 13 13.45 4.93 -5.86
N THR A 14 13.61 5.86 -4.95
CA THR A 14 14.91 6.49 -4.76
C THR A 14 15.37 6.33 -3.31
N HIS A 15 14.47 6.26 -2.31
CA HIS A 15 14.74 5.86 -0.92
C HIS A 15 13.63 4.91 -0.47
N CYS A 16 14.00 3.70 -0.07
CA CYS A 16 13.13 2.70 0.56
C CYS A 16 14.03 1.72 1.34
N ALA A 17 14.48 2.19 2.50
CA ALA A 17 15.39 1.51 3.43
C ALA A 17 15.47 2.35 4.72
N TYR A 18 16.28 1.93 5.68
CA TYR A 18 16.50 2.67 6.92
C TYR A 18 17.82 3.42 6.87
N PHE A 19 17.77 4.74 7.06
CA PHE A 19 18.92 5.63 6.92
C PHE A 19 19.28 6.25 8.27
N ALA A 20 20.58 6.46 8.49
CA ALA A 20 21.04 7.32 9.58
C ALA A 20 20.66 8.77 9.30
N ARG A 21 20.53 9.58 10.36
CA ARG A 21 20.25 11.01 10.23
C ARG A 21 21.31 11.69 9.35
N GLY A 22 20.86 12.29 8.24
CA GLY A 22 21.72 13.03 7.31
C GLY A 22 22.62 12.15 6.43
N LYS A 23 22.30 10.86 6.27
CA LYS A 23 23.01 9.94 5.37
C LYS A 23 22.11 9.54 4.21
N GLU A 24 22.66 9.57 3.00
CA GLU A 24 22.00 9.12 1.76
C GLU A 24 22.22 7.62 1.51
N THR A 25 23.15 6.99 2.23
CA THR A 25 23.40 5.54 2.14
C THR A 25 22.57 4.82 3.21
N PRO A 26 21.82 3.76 2.85
CA PRO A 26 21.05 3.01 3.83
C PRO A 26 21.97 2.32 4.83
N MET A 27 21.58 2.30 6.10
CA MET A 27 22.25 1.50 7.13
C MET A 27 21.90 0.02 6.98
N PHE A 28 20.62 -0.27 6.70
CA PHE A 28 20.06 -1.60 6.48
C PHE A 28 18.69 -1.47 5.78
N GLY A 29 18.16 -2.58 5.30
CA GLY A 29 16.92 -2.61 4.52
C GLY A 29 17.15 -2.35 3.03
N SER A 30 16.25 -2.88 2.23
CA SER A 30 16.15 -2.66 0.78
C SER A 30 14.69 -2.72 0.36
N VAL A 31 14.37 -2.31 -0.88
CA VAL A 31 13.00 -2.47 -1.41
C VAL A 31 12.56 -3.93 -1.31
N GLN A 32 13.45 -4.87 -1.64
CA GLN A 32 13.16 -6.31 -1.57
C GLN A 32 12.84 -6.73 -0.13
N GLU A 33 13.70 -6.40 0.84
CA GLU A 33 13.49 -6.76 2.26
C GLU A 33 12.20 -6.16 2.82
N VAL A 34 11.84 -4.93 2.44
CA VAL A 34 10.60 -4.28 2.89
C VAL A 34 9.37 -5.03 2.35
N LEU A 35 9.41 -5.52 1.11
CA LEU A 35 8.30 -6.27 0.52
C LEU A 35 8.18 -7.68 1.09
N GLU A 36 9.30 -8.34 1.35
CA GLU A 36 9.34 -9.61 2.07
C GLU A 36 8.75 -9.47 3.48
N ASP A 37 9.13 -8.40 4.20
CA ASP A 37 8.55 -8.09 5.51
C ASP A 37 7.06 -7.83 5.43
N LEU A 38 6.61 -7.06 4.43
CA LEU A 38 5.20 -6.74 4.25
C LEU A 38 4.37 -8.00 4.01
N GLN A 39 4.84 -8.89 3.13
CA GLN A 39 4.18 -10.16 2.83
C GLN A 39 4.17 -11.11 4.05
N ALA A 40 5.29 -11.21 4.77
CA ALA A 40 5.37 -12.04 5.96
C ALA A 40 4.45 -11.52 7.09
N TRP A 41 4.40 -10.20 7.29
CA TRP A 41 3.55 -9.58 8.30
C TRP A 41 2.06 -9.68 7.97
N SER A 42 1.68 -9.61 6.69
CA SER A 42 0.28 -9.67 6.27
C SER A 42 -0.28 -11.08 6.20
N ASN A 43 0.58 -12.11 6.16
CA ASN A 43 0.15 -13.50 6.09
C ASN A 43 -0.75 -13.88 7.28
N GLY A 44 -1.94 -14.40 6.98
CA GLY A 44 -2.94 -14.81 7.97
C GLY A 44 -3.70 -13.65 8.63
N LYS A 45 -3.50 -12.39 8.20
CA LYS A 45 -4.25 -11.23 8.71
C LYS A 45 -5.58 -11.04 8.00
N LYS A 46 -6.54 -10.44 8.71
CA LYS A 46 -7.73 -9.83 8.14
C LYS A 46 -7.39 -8.49 7.51
N LEU A 47 -8.15 -8.07 6.50
CA LEU A 47 -7.96 -6.76 5.86
C LEU A 47 -7.98 -5.62 6.88
N ILE A 48 -8.93 -5.63 7.81
CA ILE A 48 -9.07 -4.56 8.81
C ILE A 48 -7.83 -4.41 9.70
N GLU A 49 -7.08 -5.50 9.91
CA GLU A 49 -5.83 -5.51 10.69
C GLU A 49 -4.63 -4.96 9.90
N THR A 50 -4.78 -4.73 8.60
CA THR A 50 -3.69 -4.19 7.75
C THR A 50 -3.65 -2.67 7.71
N LYS A 51 -4.58 -1.99 8.40
CA LYS A 51 -4.57 -0.53 8.51
C LYS A 51 -3.38 -0.07 9.33
N VAL A 52 -2.37 0.51 8.68
CA VAL A 52 -1.19 1.07 9.35
C VAL A 52 -1.24 2.59 9.52
N THR A 53 -2.01 3.30 8.70
CA THR A 53 -2.19 4.75 8.78
C THR A 53 -3.49 5.10 9.47
N GLU A 54 -3.41 5.86 10.56
CA GLU A 54 -4.52 6.68 11.01
C GLU A 54 -4.43 8.01 10.26
N ILE A 55 -5.41 8.29 9.41
CA ILE A 55 -5.55 9.63 8.85
C ILE A 55 -5.80 10.60 9.98
N ASN A 56 -4.91 11.60 10.11
CA ASN A 56 -5.20 12.78 10.92
C ASN A 56 -6.50 13.41 10.40
N GLU A 57 -7.42 13.77 11.29
CA GLU A 57 -8.78 14.29 10.99
C GLU A 57 -8.85 15.42 9.95
N THR A 58 -7.72 16.04 9.59
CA THR A 58 -7.59 17.10 8.59
C THR A 58 -7.30 16.62 7.15
N ASP A 59 -6.91 15.37 6.94
CA ASP A 59 -6.58 14.84 5.60
C ASP A 59 -7.77 14.02 5.09
N SER A 60 -8.47 14.49 4.05
CA SER A 60 -9.70 13.85 3.57
C SER A 60 -9.48 12.56 2.76
N SER A 61 -8.28 11.98 2.83
CA SER A 61 -7.97 10.71 2.18
C SER A 61 -8.44 9.58 3.09
N GLY A 62 -9.21 8.60 2.58
CA GLY A 62 -9.65 7.45 3.38
C GLY A 62 -8.51 6.45 3.62
N ASN A 63 -8.71 5.52 4.57
CA ASN A 63 -7.69 4.56 4.98
C ASN A 63 -7.23 3.69 3.80
N THR A 64 -5.99 3.21 3.86
CA THR A 64 -5.46 2.23 2.90
C THR A 64 -5.22 0.90 3.61
N TYR A 65 -5.68 -0.18 2.98
CA TYR A 65 -5.55 -1.55 3.44
C TYR A 65 -4.78 -2.36 2.40
N LEU A 66 -4.02 -3.36 2.85
CA LEU A 66 -3.36 -4.31 1.96
C LEU A 66 -4.35 -5.41 1.57
N LEU A 67 -4.83 -5.36 0.34
CA LEU A 67 -5.76 -6.33 -0.20
C LEU A 67 -5.05 -7.64 -0.53
N ASP A 68 -3.87 -7.55 -1.16
CA ASP A 68 -3.08 -8.70 -1.60
C ASP A 68 -1.61 -8.31 -1.83
N ILE A 69 -0.71 -9.30 -1.74
CA ILE A 69 0.72 -9.15 -2.05
C ILE A 69 1.30 -10.47 -2.58
N GLU A 70 1.63 -10.44 -3.87
CA GLU A 70 2.11 -11.59 -4.62
C GLU A 70 3.50 -11.31 -5.20
N THR A 71 4.32 -12.36 -5.32
CA THR A 71 5.66 -12.27 -5.91
C THR A 71 5.87 -13.30 -7.00
N LYS A 72 6.43 -12.86 -8.14
CA LYS A 72 6.76 -13.72 -9.27
C LYS A 72 7.96 -13.17 -10.03
N GLN A 73 8.92 -14.04 -10.32
CA GLN A 73 10.15 -13.68 -11.05
C GLN A 73 10.84 -12.43 -10.47
N GLU A 74 10.96 -12.37 -9.13
CA GLU A 74 11.60 -11.25 -8.40
C GLU A 74 10.91 -9.89 -8.59
N THR A 75 9.65 -9.89 -9.03
CA THR A 75 8.80 -8.70 -9.06
C THR A 75 7.54 -8.93 -8.24
N TRP A 76 6.98 -7.85 -7.72
CA TRP A 76 5.90 -7.89 -6.75
C TRP A 76 4.66 -7.22 -7.32
N LEU A 77 3.51 -7.84 -7.12
CA LEU A 77 2.22 -7.22 -7.35
C LEU A 77 1.56 -6.98 -6.00
N ILE A 78 1.27 -5.72 -5.70
CA ILE A 78 0.60 -5.32 -4.46
C ILE A 78 -0.75 -4.75 -4.83
N THR A 79 -1.79 -5.26 -4.20
CA THR A 79 -3.13 -4.71 -4.34
C THR A 79 -3.50 -4.00 -3.04
N ALA A 80 -3.86 -2.73 -3.13
CA ALA A 80 -4.31 -1.94 -2.01
C ALA A 80 -5.78 -1.59 -2.17
N TRP A 81 -6.53 -1.61 -1.08
CA TRP A 81 -7.89 -1.10 -1.00
C TRP A 81 -7.87 0.30 -0.41
N ASN A 82 -8.36 1.29 -1.15
CA ASN A 82 -8.43 2.68 -0.70
C ASN A 82 -9.86 2.99 -0.30
N GLU A 83 -10.07 3.24 0.98
CA GLU A 83 -11.38 3.59 1.53
C GLU A 83 -11.84 4.97 1.02
N THR A 84 -13.14 5.08 0.79
CA THR A 84 -13.79 6.33 0.39
C THR A 84 -14.97 6.59 1.31
N ALA A 85 -15.40 7.85 1.43
CA ALA A 85 -16.64 8.17 2.12
C ALA A 85 -17.81 7.34 1.52
N SER A 86 -18.67 6.82 2.39
CA SER A 86 -19.92 6.16 1.99
C SER A 86 -20.90 7.22 1.49
N THR A 87 -20.75 7.67 0.25
CA THR A 87 -21.78 8.48 -0.42
C THR A 87 -22.81 7.55 -1.03
N ASP A 88 -24.10 7.84 -0.85
CA ASP A 88 -25.23 7.08 -1.41
C ASP A 88 -25.03 6.81 -2.91
N GLY A 89 -24.66 5.57 -3.22
CA GLY A 89 -24.31 5.11 -4.56
C GLY A 89 -23.75 3.69 -4.53
N GLN A 90 -23.67 3.04 -5.71
CA GLN A 90 -23.00 1.75 -5.89
C GLN A 90 -21.48 1.93 -5.80
N VAL A 91 -20.98 2.20 -4.59
CA VAL A 91 -19.54 2.17 -4.30
C VAL A 91 -19.15 0.72 -4.03
N ALA A 92 -18.10 0.25 -4.71
CA ALA A 92 -17.57 -1.08 -4.46
C ALA A 92 -17.12 -1.20 -2.99
N SER A 93 -17.23 -2.39 -2.41
CA SER A 93 -16.78 -2.65 -1.04
C SER A 93 -16.13 -4.02 -0.91
N VAL A 94 -15.26 -4.17 0.08
CA VAL A 94 -14.65 -5.45 0.47
C VAL A 94 -14.96 -5.76 1.92
N GLN A 95 -15.12 -7.02 2.28
CA GLN A 95 -15.37 -7.41 3.67
C GLN A 95 -14.09 -7.23 4.51
N GLY A 96 -14.16 -6.44 5.59
CA GLY A 96 -13.00 -6.17 6.44
C GLY A 96 -12.43 -7.42 7.12
N GLU A 97 -13.29 -8.42 7.36
CA GLU A 97 -12.97 -9.71 7.96
C GLU A 97 -12.47 -10.76 6.95
N SER A 98 -12.36 -10.42 5.66
CA SER A 98 -11.69 -11.28 4.68
C SER A 98 -10.20 -11.34 4.97
N ASN A 99 -9.60 -12.51 4.71
CA ASN A 99 -8.14 -12.65 4.78
C ASN A 99 -7.49 -11.85 3.64
N VAL A 100 -6.29 -11.32 3.89
CA VAL A 100 -5.43 -10.76 2.83
C VAL A 100 -5.23 -11.83 1.74
N GLY A 101 -5.42 -11.46 0.48
CA GLY A 101 -5.35 -12.36 -0.69
C GLY A 101 -6.64 -13.11 -1.03
N GLU A 102 -7.65 -13.08 -0.16
CA GLU A 102 -8.91 -13.84 -0.35
C GLU A 102 -10.16 -12.93 -0.42
N ALA A 103 -9.99 -11.62 -0.33
CA ALA A 103 -11.09 -10.68 -0.30
C ALA A 103 -11.75 -10.49 -1.67
N GLU A 104 -13.07 -10.67 -1.73
CA GLU A 104 -13.87 -10.42 -2.92
C GLU A 104 -14.41 -8.98 -2.94
N VAL A 105 -14.44 -8.38 -4.13
CA VAL A 105 -15.01 -7.04 -4.32
C VAL A 105 -16.50 -7.17 -4.62
N HIS A 106 -17.32 -6.57 -3.76
CA HIS A 106 -18.77 -6.51 -3.91
C HIS A 106 -19.18 -5.19 -4.56
N MET A 107 -19.90 -5.27 -5.68
CA MET A 107 -20.43 -4.10 -6.40
C MET A 107 -21.85 -3.73 -5.97
N ASN A 108 -22.48 -4.59 -5.15
CA ASN A 108 -23.80 -4.34 -4.57
C ASN A 108 -23.64 -3.49 -3.30
N GLY A 109 -24.71 -2.80 -2.89
CA GLY A 109 -24.68 -1.80 -1.80
C GLY A 109 -23.94 -2.24 -0.53
N ILE A 110 -23.49 -1.25 0.23
CA ILE A 110 -22.63 -1.42 1.42
C ILE A 110 -23.29 -2.43 2.40
N VAL A 111 -22.56 -3.50 2.71
CA VAL A 111 -22.96 -4.54 3.66
C VAL A 111 -22.31 -4.21 5.01
N GLU A 112 -22.94 -4.59 6.11
CA GLU A 112 -22.34 -4.45 7.44
C GLU A 112 -20.95 -5.12 7.49
N GLY A 113 -19.95 -4.41 8.03
CA GLY A 113 -18.57 -4.87 8.08
C GLY A 113 -17.77 -4.69 6.77
N SER A 114 -18.37 -4.16 5.70
CA SER A 114 -17.67 -3.88 4.45
C SER A 114 -17.03 -2.49 4.45
N ILE A 115 -15.88 -2.38 3.78
CA ILE A 115 -15.09 -1.16 3.64
C ILE A 115 -15.35 -0.59 2.23
N PRO A 116 -16.11 0.50 2.08
CA PRO A 116 -16.36 1.11 0.77
C PRO A 116 -15.09 1.74 0.22
N GLY A 117 -14.82 1.55 -1.08
CA GLY A 117 -13.59 2.04 -1.66
C GLY A 117 -13.30 1.55 -3.08
N TYR A 118 -12.03 1.57 -3.44
CA TYR A 118 -11.55 1.08 -4.73
C TYR A 118 -10.17 0.41 -4.63
N ALA A 119 -9.96 -0.61 -5.47
CA ALA A 119 -8.69 -1.30 -5.59
C ALA A 119 -7.68 -0.48 -6.42
N THR A 120 -6.43 -0.52 -6.02
CA THR A 120 -5.28 -0.03 -6.79
C THR A 120 -4.16 -1.03 -6.78
N TYR A 121 -3.44 -1.12 -7.89
CA TYR A 121 -2.44 -2.16 -8.10
C TYR A 121 -1.08 -1.50 -8.29
N PHE A 122 -0.06 -2.05 -7.64
CA PHE A 122 1.31 -1.59 -7.72
C PHE A 122 2.22 -2.73 -8.14
N TRP A 123 2.85 -2.60 -9.30
CA TRP A 123 3.86 -3.54 -9.77
C TRP A 123 5.25 -3.01 -9.41
N VAL A 124 5.93 -3.67 -8.48
CA VAL A 124 7.25 -3.26 -8.00
C VAL A 124 8.33 -4.16 -8.57
N ILE A 125 9.41 -3.55 -9.07
CA ILE A 125 10.61 -4.23 -9.57
C ILE A 125 11.79 -3.79 -8.71
N PRO A 126 12.07 -4.47 -7.59
CA PRO A 126 13.10 -4.07 -6.62
C PRO A 126 14.48 -3.92 -7.25
N THR A 127 14.86 -4.86 -8.13
CA THR A 127 16.17 -4.86 -8.82
C THR A 127 16.41 -3.63 -9.70
N ARG A 128 15.34 -2.90 -10.07
CA ARG A 128 15.41 -1.66 -10.86
C ARG A 128 15.09 -0.42 -10.04
N ASN A 129 14.71 -0.56 -8.77
CA ASN A 129 14.18 0.51 -7.93
C ASN A 129 13.07 1.30 -8.66
N ILE A 130 12.10 0.58 -9.23
CA ILE A 130 10.96 1.17 -9.95
C ILE A 130 9.68 0.49 -9.46
N PHE A 131 8.58 1.24 -9.40
CA PHE A 131 7.25 0.66 -9.35
C PHE A 131 6.33 1.33 -10.36
N ALA A 132 5.25 0.65 -10.73
CA ALA A 132 4.19 1.19 -11.54
C ALA A 132 2.86 1.14 -10.80
N SER A 133 2.07 2.22 -10.85
CA SER A 133 0.65 2.16 -10.47
C SER A 133 -0.17 1.76 -11.69
N ILE A 134 -1.05 0.77 -11.53
CA ILE A 134 -1.98 0.30 -12.56
C ILE A 134 -3.39 0.62 -12.09
N ARG A 135 -4.15 1.33 -12.92
CA ARG A 135 -5.55 1.69 -12.66
C ARG A 135 -6.40 1.49 -13.90
N PHE A 136 -7.67 1.17 -13.71
CA PHE A 136 -8.61 0.95 -14.79
C PHE A 136 -9.57 2.14 -14.94
N GLN A 137 -10.60 2.21 -14.08
CA GLN A 137 -11.69 3.18 -14.22
C GLN A 137 -11.52 4.42 -13.34
N HIS A 138 -10.75 4.34 -12.25
CA HIS A 138 -10.60 5.44 -11.30
C HIS A 138 -9.50 6.45 -11.74
N PRO A 139 -9.70 7.76 -11.51
CA PRO A 139 -8.76 8.80 -11.97
C PRO A 139 -7.52 8.93 -11.08
N TYR A 140 -7.46 8.25 -9.93
CA TYR A 140 -6.40 8.37 -8.94
C TYR A 140 -5.37 7.24 -9.10
N THR A 141 -4.08 7.56 -9.04
CA THR A 141 -3.01 6.54 -9.06
C THR A 141 -2.80 5.89 -7.68
N ALA A 142 -3.39 6.46 -6.62
CA ALA A 142 -3.14 6.17 -5.21
C ALA A 142 -1.64 6.08 -4.83
N GLN A 143 -0.76 6.69 -5.62
CA GLN A 143 0.69 6.64 -5.39
C GLN A 143 1.09 7.30 -4.06
N LYS A 144 0.44 8.41 -3.68
CA LYS A 144 0.65 9.08 -2.39
C LYS A 144 0.18 8.20 -1.20
N PRO A 145 -1.09 7.71 -1.19
CA PRO A 145 -1.56 6.76 -0.17
C PRO A 145 -0.68 5.52 -0.04
N PHE A 146 -0.33 4.87 -1.15
CA PHE A 146 0.52 3.69 -1.12
C PHE A 146 1.91 3.95 -0.53
N ARG A 147 2.54 5.08 -0.89
CA ARG A 147 3.80 5.48 -0.28
C ARG A 147 3.67 5.72 1.23
N ALA A 148 2.59 6.40 1.65
CA ALA A 148 2.34 6.65 3.06
C ALA A 148 2.14 5.32 3.82
N TYR A 149 1.40 4.38 3.22
CA TYR A 149 1.18 3.04 3.74
C TYR A 149 2.49 2.29 3.94
N VAL A 150 3.34 2.16 2.91
CA VAL A 150 4.62 1.45 3.00
C VAL A 150 5.56 2.11 4.03
N ASN A 151 5.64 3.45 4.02
CA ASN A 151 6.44 4.17 5.02
C ASN A 151 5.97 3.87 6.44
N LYS A 152 4.66 3.90 6.66
CA LYS A 152 4.08 3.68 7.99
C LYS A 152 4.23 2.23 8.45
N PHE A 153 4.10 1.28 7.53
CA PHE A 153 4.43 -0.11 7.77
C PHE A 153 5.90 -0.28 8.23
N MET A 154 6.86 0.31 7.52
CA MET A 154 8.28 0.28 7.92
C MET A 154 8.52 0.89 9.30
N GLU A 155 7.74 1.91 9.66
CA GLU A 155 7.81 2.61 10.94
C GLU A 155 7.34 1.75 12.13
N CYS A 156 6.33 0.89 11.91
CA CYS A 156 5.61 0.21 12.98
C CYS A 156 5.82 -1.32 13.02
N HIS A 157 6.09 -1.95 11.88
CA HIS A 157 6.04 -3.40 11.72
C HIS A 157 7.22 -4.02 10.97
N GLY A 158 8.09 -3.21 10.35
CA GLY A 158 9.28 -3.74 9.68
C GLY A 158 10.24 -4.46 10.63
N ARG A 159 11.03 -5.41 10.13
CA ARG A 159 11.90 -6.27 10.96
C ARG A 159 12.95 -5.52 11.79
N HIS A 160 13.21 -4.26 11.43
CA HIS A 160 14.20 -3.40 12.07
C HIS A 160 13.60 -2.34 12.98
N VAL A 161 12.31 -2.41 13.28
CA VAL A 161 11.68 -1.56 14.29
C VAL A 161 12.23 -1.96 15.66
N VAL A 162 13.14 -1.15 16.20
CA VAL A 162 13.62 -1.29 17.58
C VAL A 162 12.71 -0.49 18.49
N VAL A 163 11.99 -1.17 19.40
CA VAL A 163 11.28 -0.51 20.50
C VAL A 163 12.32 -0.03 21.51
N GLY A 164 12.93 1.12 21.22
CA GLY A 164 14.01 1.71 22.03
C GLY A 164 14.77 2.79 21.27
N ASP A 165 14.55 4.04 21.69
CA ASP A 165 15.18 5.31 21.32
C ASP A 165 16.23 5.34 20.17
N ARG A 166 15.89 6.12 19.12
CA ARG A 166 16.77 6.82 18.13
C ARG A 166 16.92 6.25 16.71
N ILE A 167 15.87 5.71 16.10
CA ILE A 167 15.83 5.60 14.63
C ILE A 167 14.62 6.37 14.10
N ARG A 168 14.86 7.42 13.32
CA ARG A 168 13.80 8.16 12.60
C ARG A 168 13.97 7.87 11.12
N LEU A 169 12.89 7.44 10.46
CA LEU A 169 12.84 7.32 9.01
C LEU A 169 13.15 8.70 8.39
N SER A 170 14.17 8.80 7.56
CA SER A 170 14.46 10.05 6.84
C SER A 170 13.49 10.20 5.67
N ASN A 171 12.54 11.11 5.84
CA ASN A 171 11.68 11.62 4.78
C ASN A 171 12.49 12.58 3.90
N LEU A 172 12.77 12.20 2.65
CA LEU A 172 13.16 13.14 1.60
C LEU A 172 12.84 12.53 0.23
N TRP A 173 11.81 13.08 -0.43
CA TRP A 173 11.67 13.06 -1.89
C TRP A 173 11.15 14.40 -2.40
N LEU A 174 12.06 15.12 -3.06
CA LEU A 174 11.80 16.25 -3.92
C LEU A 174 11.07 15.80 -5.20
N HIS A 175 10.27 16.72 -5.73
CA HIS A 175 9.42 16.58 -6.92
C HIS A 175 10.21 16.43 -8.24
N GLN A 176 9.52 15.80 -9.21
CA GLN A 176 9.62 15.89 -10.69
C GLN A 176 10.99 16.18 -11.32
#